data_AF-A0A7C7TTZ4-F1
#
_entry.id   AF-A0A7C7TTZ4-F1
#
_cell.length_a   1.000
_cell.length_b   1.000
_cell.length_c   1.000
_cell.angle_alpha   90.00
_cell.angle_beta   90.00
_cell.angle_gamma   90.00
#
_symmetry.space_group_name_H-M   'P 1'
#
loop_
_entity.id
_entity.type
_entity.pdbx_description
1 polymer ?
#
loop_
_entity_poly.entity_id
_entity_poly.type
_entity_poly.pdbx_seq_one_letter_code
_entity_poly.pdbx_strand_id
1 'polypeptide(L)'
;MNAPVPRLHDWPSTTGLLGDDHEWDEHKRASNLEKHGFDFVDANRVHESPDKLTLGSARQGETKWIDLAPVKGRLLMLVYVMRGDVVRCISMRVANRKESRWYDEFKIDDTLH
;
A
#
# COMPACT_ATOMS: atom_id res chain seq x y z
N MET A 1 -22.66 2.85 -7.39
CA MET A 1 -22.99 2.15 -6.13
C MET A 1 -21.75 1.34 -5.78
N ASN A 2 -21.06 1.64 -4.68
CA ASN A 2 -19.90 0.85 -4.28
C ASN A 2 -20.37 -0.26 -3.33
N ALA A 3 -20.06 -1.51 -3.70
CA ALA A 3 -20.36 -2.68 -2.89
C ALA A 3 -19.51 -2.65 -1.60
N PRO A 4 -20.04 -3.17 -0.47
CA PRO A 4 -19.28 -3.26 0.76
C PRO A 4 -18.08 -4.19 0.57
N VAL A 5 -16.99 -3.87 1.26
CA VAL A 5 -15.74 -4.61 1.16
C VAL A 5 -15.91 -5.96 1.88
N PRO A 6 -15.78 -7.12 1.21
CA PRO A 6 -16.11 -8.46 1.76
C PRO A 6 -15.18 -8.86 2.92
N ARG A 7 -15.66 -9.47 4.03
CA ARG A 7 -14.86 -9.90 5.21
C ARG A 7 -13.76 -10.92 4.86
N LEU A 8 -12.86 -11.24 5.82
CA LEU A 8 -11.77 -12.23 5.64
C LEU A 8 -12.27 -13.58 5.11
N HIS A 9 -13.47 -14.02 5.51
CA HIS A 9 -14.13 -15.24 5.02
C HIS A 9 -14.94 -15.05 3.72
N ASP A 10 -15.11 -13.82 3.24
CA ASP A 10 -15.87 -13.51 2.02
C ASP A 10 -14.93 -13.40 0.79
N TRP A 11 -13.68 -13.87 0.91
CA TRP A 11 -12.71 -13.88 -0.18
C TRP A 11 -12.96 -15.07 -1.14
N PRO A 12 -12.85 -14.91 -2.49
CA PRO A 12 -12.78 -16.05 -3.41
C PRO A 12 -11.52 -16.89 -3.13
N SER A 13 -11.40 -18.16 -3.51
CA SER A 13 -10.31 -19.08 -3.07
C SER A 13 -8.84 -18.70 -3.42
N THR A 14 -8.52 -17.46 -3.78
CA THR A 14 -7.23 -17.00 -4.32
C THR A 14 -6.68 -15.78 -3.53
N THR A 15 -6.51 -15.88 -2.21
CA THR A 15 -5.77 -14.87 -1.40
C THR A 15 -4.30 -15.24 -1.34
N GLY A 16 -3.41 -14.26 -1.53
CA GLY A 16 -2.04 -14.38 -1.04
C GLY A 16 -1.92 -13.76 0.36
N LEU A 17 -1.10 -14.39 1.21
CA LEU A 17 -0.82 -13.93 2.57
C LEU A 17 0.70 -13.77 2.75
N LEU A 18 1.11 -12.70 3.40
CA LEU A 18 2.46 -12.52 3.92
C LEU A 18 2.37 -12.44 5.45
N GLY A 19 2.57 -13.58 6.11
CA GLY A 19 2.29 -13.70 7.55
C GLY A 19 0.79 -13.48 7.86
N ASP A 20 0.50 -13.06 9.09
CA ASP A 20 -0.87 -12.79 9.55
C ASP A 20 -1.33 -11.34 9.27
N ASP A 21 -0.40 -10.45 8.90
CA ASP A 21 -0.66 -9.00 8.93
C ASP A 21 -0.87 -8.36 7.55
N HIS A 22 -0.62 -9.09 6.46
CA HIS A 22 -0.74 -8.56 5.09
C HIS A 22 -1.45 -9.54 4.14
N GLU A 23 -2.44 -9.04 3.41
CA GLU A 23 -3.24 -9.82 2.45
C GLU A 23 -3.40 -9.13 1.10
N TRP A 24 -3.63 -9.91 0.04
CA TRP A 24 -3.98 -9.39 -1.28
C TRP A 24 -4.73 -10.41 -2.15
N ASP A 25 -5.31 -9.90 -3.24
CA ASP A 25 -5.84 -10.71 -4.34
C ASP A 25 -4.73 -11.17 -5.28
N GLU A 26 -4.65 -12.47 -5.57
CA GLU A 26 -3.58 -12.98 -6.41
C GLU A 26 -3.69 -12.55 -7.88
N HIS A 27 -4.91 -12.40 -8.42
CA HIS A 27 -5.10 -11.83 -9.76
C HIS A 27 -4.69 -10.36 -9.80
N LYS A 28 -4.95 -9.62 -8.72
CA LYS A 28 -4.50 -8.22 -8.58
C LYS A 28 -2.99 -8.13 -8.43
N ARG A 29 -2.37 -9.00 -7.65
CA ARG A 29 -0.92 -9.09 -7.50
C ARG A 29 -0.27 -9.34 -8.86
N ALA A 30 -0.71 -10.37 -9.58
CA ALA A 30 -0.18 -10.70 -10.90
C ALA A 30 -0.32 -9.51 -11.88
N SER A 31 -1.51 -8.91 -11.93
CA SER A 31 -1.77 -7.73 -12.79
C SER A 31 -0.94 -6.51 -12.38
N ASN A 32 -0.71 -6.29 -11.08
CA ASN A 32 0.09 -5.18 -10.58
C ASN A 32 1.58 -5.41 -10.89
N LEU A 33 2.07 -6.64 -10.70
CA LEU A 33 3.44 -7.01 -11.00
C LEU A 33 3.74 -6.82 -12.50
N GLU A 34 2.86 -7.28 -13.38
CA GLU A 34 2.99 -7.07 -14.82
C GLU A 34 3.02 -5.58 -15.18
N LYS A 35 2.09 -4.79 -14.60
CA LYS A 35 1.94 -3.37 -14.95
C LYS A 35 3.01 -2.46 -14.35
N HIS A 36 3.49 -2.77 -13.15
CA HIS A 36 4.30 -1.86 -12.35
C HIS A 36 5.68 -2.40 -11.99
N GLY A 37 5.92 -3.70 -12.18
CA GLY A 37 7.21 -4.34 -11.88
C GLY A 37 7.51 -4.53 -10.39
N PHE A 38 6.52 -4.28 -9.51
CA PHE A 38 6.65 -4.47 -8.07
C PHE A 38 5.58 -5.43 -7.56
N ASP A 39 6.05 -6.38 -6.77
CA ASP A 39 5.25 -7.46 -6.22
C ASP A 39 4.74 -7.09 -4.82
N PHE A 40 3.49 -7.43 -4.53
CA PHE A 40 2.85 -7.22 -3.22
C PHE A 40 3.52 -7.99 -2.09
N VAL A 41 4.33 -9.01 -2.38
CA VAL A 41 5.17 -9.68 -1.37
C VAL A 41 6.18 -8.74 -0.72
N ASP A 42 6.50 -7.61 -1.36
CA ASP A 42 7.38 -6.57 -0.80
C ASP A 42 6.58 -5.43 -0.13
N ALA A 43 5.24 -5.56 0.01
CA ALA A 43 4.39 -4.50 0.56
C ALA A 43 4.77 -4.14 2.01
N ASN A 44 5.13 -5.13 2.84
CA ASN A 44 5.58 -4.89 4.21
C ASN A 44 6.82 -3.99 4.26
N ARG A 45 7.71 -4.06 3.27
CA ARG A 45 8.90 -3.18 3.21
C ARG A 45 8.54 -1.70 3.06
N VAL A 46 7.38 -1.40 2.48
CA VAL A 46 6.87 -0.03 2.40
C VAL A 46 6.09 0.30 3.66
N HIS A 47 5.20 -0.60 4.08
CA HIS A 47 4.32 -0.38 5.21
C HIS A 47 5.03 -0.29 6.56
N GLU A 48 6.08 -1.06 6.78
CA GLU A 48 6.84 -1.10 8.03
C GLU A 48 8.09 -0.20 7.98
N SER A 49 8.28 0.53 6.89
CA SER A 49 9.45 1.40 6.75
C SER A 49 9.41 2.52 7.79
N PRO A 50 10.48 2.73 8.58
CA PRO A 50 10.55 3.83 9.53
C PRO A 50 10.58 5.19 8.85
N ASP A 51 11.04 5.26 7.60
CA ASP A 51 11.15 6.48 6.80
C ASP A 51 9.93 6.71 5.90
N LYS A 52 8.77 6.13 6.23
CA LYS A 52 7.57 6.26 5.39
C LYS A 52 6.81 7.56 5.64
N LEU A 53 6.25 8.11 4.58
CA LEU A 53 5.17 9.08 4.64
C LEU A 53 3.83 8.36 4.52
N THR A 54 2.97 8.46 5.53
CA THR A 54 1.62 7.89 5.52
C THR A 54 0.57 8.97 5.30
N LEU A 55 -0.30 8.78 4.31
CA LEU A 55 -1.42 9.67 3.99
C LEU A 55 -2.73 8.87 4.02
N GLY A 56 -3.73 9.38 4.76
CA GLY A 56 -5.07 8.78 4.83
C GLY A 56 -6.09 9.58 4.02
N SER A 57 -6.91 8.90 3.22
CA SER A 57 -8.08 9.49 2.57
C SER A 57 -9.32 8.64 2.78
N ALA A 58 -10.28 9.14 3.57
CA ALA A 58 -11.58 8.52 3.73
C ALA A 58 -12.49 8.92 2.56
N ARG A 59 -12.95 7.94 1.78
CA ARG A 59 -13.95 8.15 0.72
C ARG A 59 -15.02 7.07 0.81
N GLN A 60 -16.29 7.49 0.87
CA GLN A 60 -17.45 6.59 0.84
C GLN A 60 -17.42 5.48 1.92
N GLY A 61 -16.94 5.82 3.12
CA GLY A 61 -16.93 4.90 4.26
C GLY A 61 -15.76 3.92 4.32
N GLU A 62 -14.85 3.93 3.34
CA GLU A 62 -13.61 3.16 3.36
C GLU A 62 -12.41 4.11 3.39
N THR A 63 -11.54 3.95 4.40
CA THR A 63 -10.30 4.73 4.51
C THR A 63 -9.21 4.04 3.71
N LYS A 64 -8.76 4.70 2.64
CA LYS A 64 -7.59 4.27 1.87
C LYS A 64 -6.37 4.97 2.43
N TRP A 65 -5.37 4.17 2.70
CA TRP A 65 -4.06 4.62 3.14
C TRP A 65 -3.08 4.55 1.98
N ILE A 66 -2.15 5.50 1.99
CA ILE A 66 -1.03 5.56 1.06
C ILE A 66 0.23 5.66 1.90
N ASP A 67 1.12 4.69 1.75
CA ASP A 67 2.48 4.75 2.29
C ASP A 67 3.46 5.02 1.15
N LEU A 68 4.33 6.01 1.33
CA LEU A 68 5.45 6.33 0.45
C LEU A 68 6.76 6.03 1.18
N ALA A 69 7.58 5.13 0.67
CA ALA A 69 8.85 4.78 1.31
C ALA A 69 9.95 4.39 0.30
N PRO A 70 11.22 4.70 0.60
CA PRO A 70 12.35 4.25 -0.20
C PRO A 70 12.60 2.75 0.02
N VAL A 71 12.48 1.97 -1.05
CA VAL A 71 12.73 0.53 -1.06
C VAL A 71 13.67 0.19 -2.21
N LYS A 72 14.81 -0.45 -1.91
CA LYS A 72 15.80 -0.88 -2.92
C LYS A 72 16.20 0.25 -3.91
N GLY A 73 16.35 1.48 -3.43
CA GLY A 73 16.76 2.64 -4.25
C GLY A 73 15.65 3.24 -5.13
N ARG A 74 14.39 2.90 -4.88
CA ARG A 74 13.22 3.50 -5.53
C ARG A 74 12.24 3.97 -4.47
N LEU A 75 11.63 5.14 -4.67
CA LEU A 75 10.49 5.56 -3.86
C LEU A 75 9.25 4.81 -4.33
N LEU A 76 8.71 3.94 -3.49
CA LEU A 76 7.52 3.18 -3.77
C LEU A 76 6.32 3.78 -3.07
N MET A 77 5.18 3.69 -3.72
CA MET A 77 3.87 4.04 -3.21
C MET A 77 3.05 2.75 -3.05
N LEU A 78 2.63 2.49 -1.83
CA LEU A 78 1.73 1.42 -1.45
C LEU A 78 0.34 2.03 -1.18
N VAL A 79 -0.70 1.49 -1.81
CA VAL A 79 -2.10 1.81 -1.51
C VAL A 79 -2.73 0.60 -0.84
N TYR A 80 -3.33 0.81 0.33
CA TYR A 80 -3.93 -0.26 1.11
C TYR A 80 -5.15 0.22 1.90
N VAL A 81 -5.88 -0.74 2.45
CA VAL A 81 -6.95 -0.51 3.44
C VAL A 81 -6.67 -1.37 4.66
N MET A 82 -7.03 -0.87 5.84
CA MET A 82 -6.92 -1.62 7.08
C MET A 82 -8.20 -2.41 7.35
N ARG A 83 -8.05 -3.65 7.80
CA ARG A 83 -9.15 -4.56 8.16
C ARG A 83 -8.84 -5.22 9.50
N GLY A 84 -9.27 -4.55 10.57
CA GLY A 84 -8.68 -4.82 11.89
C GLY A 84 -7.20 -4.47 11.82
N ASP A 85 -6.36 -5.44 12.15
CA ASP A 85 -4.89 -5.31 12.12
C ASP A 85 -4.27 -5.75 10.78
N VAL A 86 -5.08 -6.21 9.83
CA VAL A 86 -4.59 -6.70 8.53
C VAL A 86 -4.52 -5.58 7.49
N VAL A 87 -3.36 -5.47 6.83
CA VAL A 87 -3.08 -4.58 5.71
C VAL A 87 -3.48 -5.27 4.41
N ARG A 88 -4.58 -4.82 3.79
CA ARG A 88 -4.99 -5.30 2.46
C ARG A 88 -4.37 -4.46 1.36
N CYS A 89 -3.42 -5.04 0.64
CA CYS A 89 -2.72 -4.40 -0.46
C CYS A 89 -3.63 -4.24 -1.69
N ILE A 90 -3.72 -3.02 -2.22
CA ILE A 90 -4.55 -2.69 -3.40
C ILE A 90 -3.70 -2.38 -4.62
N SER A 91 -2.59 -1.66 -4.42
CA SER A 91 -1.65 -1.29 -5.49
C SER A 91 -0.28 -0.95 -4.91
N MET A 92 0.76 -1.29 -5.66
CA MET A 92 2.14 -1.00 -5.30
C MET A 92 2.91 -0.60 -6.56
N ARG A 93 3.53 0.57 -6.56
CA ARG A 93 4.22 1.10 -7.74
C ARG A 93 5.28 2.11 -7.36
N VAL A 94 6.11 2.50 -8.33
CA VAL A 94 6.97 3.69 -8.17
C VAL A 94 6.11 4.93 -8.00
N ALA A 95 6.53 5.78 -7.05
CA ALA A 95 5.95 7.08 -6.84
C ALA A 95 6.14 7.95 -8.10
N ASN A 96 5.08 8.66 -8.51
CA ASN A 96 5.21 9.63 -9.58
C ASN A 96 5.89 10.91 -9.08
N ARG A 97 6.22 11.83 -10.00
CA ARG A 97 6.91 13.10 -9.67
C ARG A 97 6.20 13.92 -8.58
N LYS A 98 4.86 13.90 -8.55
CA LYS A 98 4.08 14.64 -7.56
C LYS A 98 4.20 14.00 -6.18
N GLU A 99 4.09 12.69 -6.11
CA GLU A 99 4.24 11.90 -4.89
C GLU A 99 5.67 11.94 -4.36
N SER A 100 6.68 11.90 -5.23
CA SER A 100 8.08 12.12 -4.86
C SER A 100 8.29 13.46 -4.20
N ARG A 101 7.70 14.52 -4.78
CA ARG A 101 7.78 15.86 -4.19
C ARG A 101 7.13 15.93 -2.80
N TRP A 102 5.99 15.28 -2.61
CA TRP A 102 5.37 15.21 -1.27
C TRP A 102 6.27 14.52 -0.25
N TYR A 103 6.94 13.45 -0.67
CA TYR A 103 7.90 12.74 0.17
C TYR A 103 9.13 13.60 0.51
N ASP A 104 9.67 14.32 -0.47
CA ASP A 104 10.81 15.22 -0.27
C ASP A 104 10.45 16.36 0.69
N GLU A 105 9.27 16.97 0.54
CA GLU A 105 8.77 18.02 1.44
C GLU A 105 8.59 17.47 2.87
N PHE A 106 8.06 16.26 3.01
CA PHE A 106 7.97 15.57 4.31
C PHE A 106 9.34 15.32 4.95
N LYS A 107 10.32 14.81 4.19
CA LYS A 107 11.66 14.55 4.74
C LYS A 107 12.38 15.83 5.16
N ILE A 108 12.15 16.95 4.46
CA ILE A 108 12.70 18.25 4.88
C ILE A 108 12.13 18.64 6.25
N ASP A 109 10.80 18.58 6.41
CA ASP A 109 10.12 18.92 7.67
C ASP A 109 10.56 18.02 8.83
N ASP A 110 10.65 16.70 8.60
CA ASP A 110 11.12 15.69 9.56
C ASP A 110 12.55 15.96 10.06
N THR A 111 13.44 16.46 9.19
CA THR A 111 14.84 16.77 9.55
C THR A 111 15.03 18.11 10.27
N LEU A 112 13.99 18.95 10.34
CA LEU A 112 14.04 20.28 10.97
C LEU A 112 13.57 20.26 12.44
N HIS A 113 13.21 19.10 12.97
CA HIS A 113 12.77 18.88 14.36
C HIS A 113 13.76 18.02 15.14
#